data_AF-A0A1H3U7A9-F1
#
_entry.id   AF-A0A1H3U7A9-F1
#
_cell.length_a   1.000
_cell.length_b   1.000
_cell.length_c   1.000
_cell.angle_alpha   90.00
_cell.angle_beta   90.00
_cell.angle_gamma   90.00
#
_symmetry.space_group_name_H-M   'P 1'
#
loop_
_entity.id
_entity.type
_entity.pdbx_description
1 polymer ?
#
loop_
_entity_poly.entity_id
_entity_poly.type
_entity_poly.pdbx_seq_one_letter_code
_entity_poly.pdbx_strand_id
1 'polypeptide(L)'
;EGQVAILPTSHPLAGRSHVRTADVSSLSDLPLARWPGPDGAYPEGPGAEVRNQTQLFQLIALGRTTVVMPESCRANLLEGLAAVPVLDAPTVTTVIAWPPHSRSRALADLVRVATRL
;
A
#
# COMPACT_ATOMS: atom_id res chain seq x y z
N GLU A 1 -8.73 2.34 7.47
CA GLU A 1 -7.93 3.56 7.17
C GLU A 1 -8.07 3.95 5.71
N GLY A 2 -7.73 5.20 5.38
CA GLY A 2 -7.66 5.67 3.99
C GLY A 2 -6.50 5.05 3.23
N GLN A 3 -6.41 5.37 1.94
CA GLN A 3 -5.31 4.91 1.09
C GLN A 3 -4.54 6.08 0.49
N VAL A 4 -3.29 5.82 0.14
CA VAL A 4 -2.35 6.80 -0.39
C VAL A 4 -1.65 6.22 -1.62
N ALA A 5 -1.42 7.04 -2.63
CA ALA A 5 -0.52 6.72 -3.73
C ALA A 5 0.91 7.01 -3.29
N ILE A 6 1.81 6.03 -3.46
CA ILE A 6 3.24 6.19 -3.18
C ILE A 6 3.97 6.42 -4.50
N LEU A 7 4.63 7.57 -4.61
CA LEU A 7 5.23 8.08 -5.83
C LEU A 7 6.67 8.55 -5.54
N PRO A 8 7.56 8.66 -6.55
CA PRO A 8 8.78 9.43 -6.38
C PRO A 8 8.43 10.90 -6.11
N THR A 9 9.16 11.54 -5.20
CA THR A 9 9.01 12.97 -4.88
C THR A 9 9.15 13.90 -6.09
N SER A 10 9.88 13.47 -7.13
CA SER A 10 10.04 14.20 -8.39
C SER A 10 8.83 14.11 -9.32
N HIS A 11 7.86 13.23 -9.05
CA HIS A 11 6.69 13.06 -9.89
C HIS A 11 5.68 14.21 -9.69
N PRO A 12 5.06 14.77 -10.75
CA PRO A 12 4.15 15.92 -10.61
C PRO A 12 2.98 15.71 -9.64
N LEU A 13 2.46 14.48 -9.53
CA LEU A 13 1.39 14.18 -8.59
C LEU A 13 1.83 14.23 -7.11
N ALA A 14 3.14 14.11 -6.82
CA ALA A 14 3.68 14.20 -5.46
C ALA A 14 3.40 15.54 -4.78
N GLY A 15 3.23 16.63 -5.56
CA GLY A 15 2.91 17.95 -5.05
C GLY A 15 1.41 18.21 -4.85
N ARG A 16 0.52 17.27 -5.18
CA ARG A 16 -0.93 17.45 -5.02
C ARG A 16 -1.36 17.18 -3.58
N SER A 17 -2.40 17.87 -3.13
CA SER A 17 -3.01 17.62 -1.81
C SER A 17 -3.74 16.28 -1.75
N HIS A 18 -4.25 15.81 -2.88
CA HIS A 18 -4.89 14.51 -3.06
C HIS A 18 -4.92 14.15 -4.56
N VAL A 19 -5.19 12.88 -4.84
CA VAL A 19 -5.43 12.33 -6.18
C VAL A 19 -6.67 11.44 -6.17
N ARG A 20 -7.16 11.09 -7.35
CA ARG A 20 -8.17 10.04 -7.54
C ARG A 20 -7.51 8.75 -8.00
N THR A 21 -8.21 7.63 -7.83
CA THR A 21 -7.77 6.31 -8.27
C THR A 21 -7.44 6.33 -9.77
N ALA A 22 -8.28 7.00 -10.56
CA ALA A 22 -8.07 7.17 -12.00
C ALA A 22 -6.76 7.90 -12.33
N ASP A 23 -6.39 8.95 -11.58
CA ASP A 23 -5.15 9.72 -11.81
C ASP A 23 -3.89 8.84 -11.70
N VAL A 24 -3.95 7.79 -10.85
CA VAL A 24 -2.83 6.88 -10.60
C VAL A 24 -2.84 5.70 -11.57
N SER A 25 -4.01 5.10 -11.81
CA SER A 25 -4.13 3.93 -12.70
C SER A 25 -3.89 4.25 -14.18
N SER A 26 -4.03 5.52 -14.58
CA SER A 26 -3.78 5.94 -15.96
C SER A 26 -2.35 6.38 -16.25
N LEU A 27 -1.43 6.30 -15.27
CA LEU A 27 -0.02 6.69 -15.46
C LEU A 27 0.69 5.67 -16.36
N SER A 28 1.10 6.12 -17.55
CA SER A 28 1.86 5.30 -18.50
C SER A 28 3.35 5.26 -18.19
N ASP A 29 3.89 6.35 -17.66
CA ASP A 29 5.29 6.52 -17.26
C ASP A 29 5.60 5.85 -15.92
N LEU A 30 4.59 5.75 -15.05
CA LEU A 30 4.72 5.17 -13.72
C LEU A 30 3.61 4.15 -13.43
N PRO A 31 3.62 2.99 -14.09
CA PRO A 31 2.55 1.99 -13.98
C PRO A 31 2.47 1.37 -12.58
N LEU A 32 1.26 0.93 -12.19
CA LEU A 32 1.01 0.26 -10.91
C LEU A 32 1.82 -1.03 -10.77
N ALA A 33 2.44 -1.21 -9.60
CA ALA A 33 3.19 -2.40 -9.24
C ALA A 33 2.29 -3.64 -9.22
N ARG A 34 2.87 -4.79 -9.58
CA ARG A 34 2.19 -6.08 -9.64
C ARG A 34 2.66 -6.96 -8.51
N TRP A 35 1.71 -7.48 -7.74
CA TRP A 35 1.94 -8.45 -6.67
C TRP A 35 1.61 -9.87 -7.16
N PRO A 36 2.30 -10.90 -6.65
CA PRO A 36 1.92 -12.27 -6.94
C PRO A 36 0.54 -12.57 -6.34
N GLY A 37 -0.29 -13.29 -7.08
CA GLY A 37 -1.52 -13.87 -6.58
C GLY A 37 -1.28 -15.00 -5.57
N PRO A 38 -2.35 -15.60 -5.02
CA PRO A 38 -2.25 -16.71 -4.07
C PRO A 38 -1.52 -17.95 -4.61
N ASP A 39 -1.54 -18.13 -5.94
CA ASP A 39 -0.84 -19.19 -6.67
C ASP A 39 0.61 -18.83 -7.03
N GLY A 40 1.07 -17.63 -6.69
CA GLY A 40 2.40 -17.11 -6.98
C GLY A 40 2.55 -16.48 -8.36
N ALA A 41 1.52 -16.49 -9.21
CA ALA A 41 1.57 -15.89 -10.54
C ALA A 41 1.39 -14.37 -10.46
N TYR A 42 2.13 -13.62 -11.28
CA TYR A 42 1.94 -12.18 -11.41
C TYR A 42 0.86 -11.90 -12.46
N PRO A 43 -0.03 -10.92 -12.24
CA PRO A 43 -0.93 -10.46 -13.30
C PRO A 43 -0.10 -9.90 -14.47
N GLU A 44 -0.64 -9.93 -15.68
CA GLU A 44 -0.02 -9.27 -16.84
C GLU A 44 -0.05 -7.75 -16.70
N GLY A 45 0.92 -7.05 -17.29
CA GLY A 45 0.90 -5.59 -17.38
C GLY A 45 2.28 -4.92 -17.42
N PRO A 46 2.33 -3.59 -17.51
CA PRO A 46 3.57 -2.83 -17.63
C PRO A 46 4.27 -2.52 -16.30
N GLY A 47 3.61 -2.76 -15.16
CA GLY A 47 4.16 -2.51 -13.81
C GLY A 47 5.47 -3.25 -13.50
N ALA A 48 6.11 -2.93 -12.38
CA ALA A 48 7.16 -3.79 -11.87
C ALA A 48 6.57 -4.98 -11.11
N GLU A 49 7.16 -6.17 -11.23
CA GLU A 49 6.86 -7.31 -10.36
C GLU A 49 7.53 -7.12 -9.00
N VAL A 50 6.73 -7.16 -7.95
CA VAL A 50 7.15 -6.81 -6.60
C VAL A 50 7.01 -8.00 -5.67
N ARG A 51 8.09 -8.31 -4.96
CA ARG A 51 8.18 -9.43 -4.02
C ARG A 51 8.02 -9.01 -2.57
N ASN A 52 8.40 -7.78 -2.24
CA ASN A 52 8.30 -7.23 -0.90
C ASN A 52 8.29 -5.69 -0.92
N GLN A 53 7.91 -5.10 0.21
CA GLN A 53 7.77 -3.66 0.37
C GLN A 53 9.11 -2.90 0.24
N THR A 54 10.24 -3.46 0.69
CA THR A 54 11.55 -2.81 0.55
C THR A 54 11.93 -2.65 -0.92
N GLN A 55 11.80 -3.73 -1.70
CA GLN A 55 12.03 -3.71 -3.15
C GLN A 55 11.08 -2.72 -3.84
N LEU A 56 9.79 -2.73 -3.47
CA LEU A 56 8.79 -1.80 -4.00
C LEU A 56 9.23 -0.34 -3.86
N PHE A 57 9.60 0.07 -2.64
CA PHE A 57 9.98 1.44 -2.35
C PHE A 57 11.23 1.88 -3.12
N GLN A 58 12.21 0.98 -3.29
CA GLN A 58 13.37 1.25 -4.15
C GLN A 58 12.98 1.44 -5.62
N LEU A 59 12.09 0.61 -6.15
CA LEU A 59 11.61 0.72 -7.53
C LEU A 59 10.80 2.01 -7.76
N ILE A 60 10.00 2.43 -6.79
CA ILE A 60 9.28 3.71 -6.84
C ILE A 60 10.28 4.87 -6.81
N ALA A 61 11.29 4.85 -5.94
CA ALA A 61 12.31 5.90 -5.88
C ALA A 61 13.08 6.03 -7.21
N LEU A 62 13.26 4.93 -7.93
CA LEU A 62 13.86 4.89 -9.27
C LEU A 62 12.90 5.29 -10.41
N GLY A 63 11.66 5.66 -10.10
CA GLY A 63 10.66 6.04 -11.11
C GLY A 63 10.20 4.88 -11.99
N ARG A 64 10.23 3.64 -11.48
CA ARG A 64 9.89 2.44 -12.26
C ARG A 64 8.45 1.99 -12.10
N THR A 65 7.79 2.36 -11.00
CA THR A 65 6.43 1.93 -10.69
C THR A 65 5.79 2.84 -9.63
N THR A 66 4.49 2.68 -9.41
CA THR A 66 3.71 3.30 -8.34
C THR A 66 2.87 2.26 -7.62
N VAL A 67 2.32 2.61 -6.45
CA VAL A 67 1.40 1.73 -5.72
C VAL A 67 0.38 2.57 -4.96
N VAL A 68 -0.81 2.00 -4.74
CA VAL A 68 -1.76 2.50 -3.75
C VAL A 68 -1.69 1.59 -2.52
N MET A 69 -1.47 2.18 -1.34
CA MET A 69 -1.27 1.45 -0.09
C MET A 69 -2.09 2.09 1.05
N PRO A 70 -2.31 1.38 2.15
CA PRO A 70 -2.92 1.96 3.34
C PRO A 70 -2.11 3.14 3.88
N GLU A 71 -2.78 4.13 4.47
CA GLU A 71 -2.17 5.36 4.96
C GLU A 71 -1.07 5.11 6.02
N SER A 72 -1.21 4.06 6.83
CA SER A 72 -0.25 3.62 7.84
C SER A 72 1.17 3.39 7.29
N CYS A 73 1.32 3.12 5.98
CA CYS A 73 2.63 3.01 5.33
C CYS A 73 3.47 4.30 5.37
N ARG A 74 2.83 5.47 5.58
CA ARG A 74 3.53 6.77 5.71
C ARG A 74 4.57 6.78 6.82
N ALA A 75 4.36 6.04 7.90
CA ALA A 75 5.22 6.07 9.09
C ALA A 75 6.68 5.63 8.79
N ASN A 76 6.88 4.83 7.75
CA ASN A 76 8.19 4.27 7.39
C ASN A 76 8.56 4.55 5.92
N LEU A 77 8.14 5.69 5.38
CA LEU A 77 8.46 6.04 4.00
C LEU A 77 9.95 6.38 3.87
N LEU A 78 10.60 5.81 2.85
CA LEU A 78 11.99 6.14 2.53
C LEU A 78 12.10 7.56 1.98
N GLU A 79 13.29 8.16 2.13
CA GLU A 79 13.63 9.41 1.45
C GLU A 79 13.44 9.26 -0.06
N GLY A 80 13.00 10.34 -0.71
CA GLY A 80 12.71 10.35 -2.15
C GLY A 80 11.32 9.83 -2.52
N LEU A 81 10.53 9.34 -1.56
CA LEU A 81 9.14 8.95 -1.77
C LEU A 81 8.15 9.98 -1.22
N ALA A 82 7.03 10.13 -1.89
CA ALA A 82 5.88 10.93 -1.48
C ALA A 82 4.66 10.03 -1.34
N ALA A 83 3.87 10.29 -0.30
CA ALA A 83 2.57 9.65 -0.10
C ALA A 83 1.47 10.68 -0.29
N VAL A 84 0.60 10.48 -1.27
CA VAL A 84 -0.47 11.41 -1.63
C VAL A 84 -1.83 10.74 -1.38
N PRO A 85 -2.75 11.33 -0.59
CA PRO A 85 -4.05 10.72 -0.32
C PRO A 85 -4.84 10.41 -1.60
N VAL A 86 -5.48 9.23 -1.67
CA VAL A 86 -6.39 8.85 -2.75
C VAL A 86 -7.82 9.02 -2.27
N LEU A 87 -8.53 10.00 -2.82
CA LEU A 87 -9.80 10.50 -2.27
C LEU A 87 -10.97 9.54 -2.43
N ASP A 88 -11.00 8.77 -3.52
CA ASP A 88 -12.09 7.84 -3.86
C ASP A 88 -11.72 6.36 -3.70
N ALA A 89 -10.56 6.08 -3.09
CA ALA A 89 -10.16 4.72 -2.78
C ALA A 89 -11.01 4.16 -1.63
N PRO A 90 -11.40 2.87 -1.67
CA PRO A 90 -12.09 2.23 -0.56
C PRO A 90 -11.20 2.19 0.68
N THR A 91 -11.79 2.17 1.87
CA THR A 91 -11.01 2.06 3.10
C THR A 91 -10.42 0.66 3.27
N VAL A 92 -9.16 0.58 3.73
CA VAL A 92 -8.54 -0.70 4.11
C VAL A 92 -8.87 -1.03 5.55
N THR A 93 -9.18 -2.30 5.83
CA THR A 93 -9.48 -2.79 7.18
C THR A 93 -8.39 -3.76 7.63
N THR A 94 -7.72 -3.44 8.73
CA THR A 94 -6.80 -4.37 9.40
C THR A 94 -7.62 -5.28 10.32
N VAL A 95 -7.41 -6.59 10.20
CA VAL A 95 -8.12 -7.60 11.00
C VAL A 95 -7.14 -8.43 11.82
N ILE A 96 -7.59 -8.87 12.99
CA ILE A 96 -6.93 -9.90 13.78
C ILE A 96 -7.76 -11.17 13.62
N ALA A 97 -7.15 -12.25 13.11
CA ALA A 97 -7.85 -13.51 12.86
C ALA A 97 -7.34 -14.61 13.81
N TRP A 98 -8.25 -15.45 14.31
CA TRP A 98 -7.92 -16.59 15.16
C TRP A 98 -8.90 -17.76 14.94
N PRO A 99 -8.52 -19.00 15.27
CA PRO A 99 -9.44 -20.13 15.18
C PRO A 99 -10.66 -19.92 16.07
N PRO A 100 -11.90 -20.16 15.59
CA PRO A 100 -13.12 -19.86 16.33
C PRO A 100 -13.24 -20.62 17.67
N HIS A 101 -12.56 -21.76 17.78
CA HIS A 101 -12.52 -22.60 18.98
C HIS A 101 -11.40 -22.23 19.96
N SER A 102 -10.64 -21.16 19.71
CA SER A 102 -9.57 -20.74 20.62
C SER A 102 -10.10 -20.35 22.01
N ARG A 103 -9.39 -20.77 23.06
CA ARG A 103 -9.63 -20.43 24.47
C ARG A 103 -8.42 -19.79 25.15
N SER A 104 -7.43 -19.37 24.36
CA SER A 104 -6.20 -18.75 24.88
C SER A 104 -6.49 -17.40 25.54
N ARG A 105 -6.16 -17.27 26.84
CA ARG A 105 -6.27 -16.01 27.57
C ARG A 105 -5.34 -14.93 27.02
N ALA A 106 -4.10 -15.30 26.66
CA ALA A 106 -3.14 -14.36 26.08
C ALA A 106 -3.64 -13.76 24.75
N LEU A 107 -4.31 -14.57 23.90
CA LEU A 107 -4.95 -14.09 22.68
C LEU A 107 -6.11 -13.13 23.00
N ALA A 108 -6.98 -13.48 23.95
CA ALA A 108 -8.09 -12.62 24.35
C ALA A 108 -7.61 -11.28 24.91
N ASP A 109 -6.52 -11.29 25.68
CA ASP A 109 -5.89 -10.09 26.22
C ASP A 109 -5.25 -9.24 25.11
N LEU A 110 -4.55 -9.85 24.15
CA LEU A 110 -4.02 -9.16 22.97
C LEU A 110 -5.12 -8.46 22.17
N VAL A 111 -6.19 -9.18 21.81
CA VAL A 111 -7.31 -8.60 21.04
C VAL A 111 -7.92 -7.44 21.80
N ARG A 112 -8.15 -7.60 23.11
CA ARG A 112 -8.72 -6.54 23.95
C ARG A 112 -7.84 -5.30 24.00
N VAL A 113 -6.52 -5.44 24.04
CA VAL A 113 -5.60 -4.30 24.02
C VAL A 113 -5.58 -3.65 22.63
N ALA A 114 -5.47 -4.46 21.58
CA ALA A 114 -5.34 -3.98 20.20
C ALA A 114 -6.58 -3.23 19.69
N THR A 115 -7.78 -3.52 20.20
CA THR A 115 -9.04 -2.90 19.76
C THR A 115 -9.52 -1.72 20.63
N ARG A 116 -8.72 -1.27 21.61
CA ARG A 116 -9.04 -0.14 22.49
C ARG A 116 -8.48 1.21 22.00
N LEU A 117 -7.71 1.20 20.92
CA LEU A 117 -7.11 2.36 20.25
C LEU A 117 -8.01 2.83 19.11
#